data_AF-A0A5D0MUG7-F1
#
_entry.id   AF-A0A5D0MUG7-F1
#
_cell.length_a   1.000
_cell.length_b   1.000
_cell.length_c   1.000
_cell.angle_alpha   90.00
_cell.angle_beta   90.00
_cell.angle_gamma   90.00
#
_symmetry.space_group_name_H-M   'P 1'
#
loop_
_entity.id
_entity.type
_entity.pdbx_description
1 polymer ?
#
loop_
_entity_poly.entity_id
_entity_poly.type
_entity_poly.pdbx_seq_one_letter_code
_entity_poly.pdbx_strand_id
1 'polypeptide(L)'
;MSQPTPPPSPGFAPAPPPKKGMSTGLKVFLIIAGLAVLLCGGGFVACTALVGKAADDVSKSQDAKAGHVELKSCEAESAGDEFLANVKFDVEVNNTSKDQNTYLVDVFVLDAKGTRVGNTTAIVSDVRPGQKAVEQGMVVLSQKVTGDVSCKIDKVS
;
A
#
# COMPACT_ATOMS: atom_id res chain seq x y z
N MET A 1 -21.89 -32.62 95.30
CA MET A 1 -21.17 -33.90 95.11
C MET A 1 -20.62 -33.91 93.70
N SER A 2 -19.38 -34.35 93.52
CA SER A 2 -18.58 -34.22 92.28
C SER A 2 -18.71 -35.44 91.34
N GLN A 3 -18.73 -35.17 90.02
CA GLN A 3 -18.39 -35.99 88.83
C GLN A 3 -19.25 -37.24 88.48
N PRO A 4 -19.38 -37.65 87.19
CA PRO A 4 -18.32 -37.74 86.16
C PRO A 4 -18.61 -37.13 84.76
N THR A 5 -17.53 -36.87 84.01
CA THR A 5 -17.49 -36.43 82.59
C THR A 5 -17.51 -37.60 81.61
N PRO A 6 -18.22 -37.47 80.47
CA PRO A 6 -17.86 -38.21 79.25
C PRO A 6 -17.96 -37.34 77.97
N PRO A 7 -17.64 -37.88 76.78
CA PRO A 7 -16.34 -37.96 76.11
C PRO A 7 -16.14 -36.86 75.02
N PRO A 8 -14.91 -36.67 74.48
CA PRO A 8 -14.68 -35.72 73.39
C PRO A 8 -15.33 -36.20 72.08
N SER A 9 -16.05 -35.31 71.41
CA SER A 9 -16.64 -35.59 70.10
C SER A 9 -15.59 -35.44 68.96
N PRO A 10 -15.69 -36.26 67.89
CA PRO A 10 -14.61 -36.48 66.94
C PRO A 10 -14.24 -35.22 66.13
N GLY A 11 -12.94 -35.01 65.94
CA GLY A 11 -12.37 -33.88 65.22
C GLY A 11 -12.83 -33.77 63.77
N PHE A 12 -13.10 -32.54 63.34
CA PHE A 12 -13.35 -32.21 61.94
C PHE A 12 -12.07 -32.41 61.12
N ALA A 13 -12.08 -33.37 60.20
CA ALA A 13 -11.09 -33.41 59.14
C ALA A 13 -11.35 -32.22 58.18
N PRO A 14 -10.32 -31.45 57.78
CA PRO A 14 -10.49 -30.40 56.79
C PRO A 14 -10.84 -31.02 55.42
N ALA A 15 -11.84 -30.44 54.75
CA ALA A 15 -12.26 -30.87 53.42
C ALA A 15 -11.10 -30.73 52.41
N PRO A 16 -10.96 -31.64 51.43
CA PRO A 16 -9.90 -31.55 50.44
C PRO A 16 -10.06 -30.27 49.59
N PRO A 17 -8.95 -29.62 49.20
CA PRO A 17 -9.03 -28.40 48.41
C PRO A 17 -9.64 -28.70 47.02
N PRO A 18 -10.47 -27.80 46.48
CA PRO A 18 -11.10 -28.01 45.19
C PRO A 18 -10.02 -28.11 44.10
N LYS A 19 -10.07 -29.19 43.31
CA LYS A 19 -9.20 -29.34 42.14
C LYS A 19 -9.47 -28.18 41.20
N LYS A 20 -8.45 -27.35 40.95
CA LYS A 20 -8.49 -26.23 40.01
C LYS A 20 -8.57 -26.78 38.59
N GLY A 21 -9.78 -27.14 38.17
CA GLY A 21 -10.10 -27.44 36.80
C GLY A 21 -9.97 -26.17 35.95
N MET A 22 -9.38 -26.31 34.77
CA MET A 22 -9.33 -25.26 33.75
C MET A 22 -10.75 -24.72 33.54
N SER A 23 -10.96 -23.44 33.83
CA SER A 23 -12.28 -22.83 33.83
C SER A 23 -12.96 -23.04 32.48
N THR A 24 -14.25 -23.36 32.52
CA THR A 24 -15.09 -23.53 31.31
C THR A 24 -14.95 -22.32 30.36
N GLY A 25 -14.72 -21.12 30.91
CA GLY A 25 -14.47 -19.90 30.15
C GLY A 25 -13.18 -19.93 29.30
N LEU A 26 -12.09 -20.54 29.78
CA LEU A 26 -10.85 -20.64 28.99
C LEU A 26 -10.99 -21.65 27.85
N LYS A 27 -11.78 -22.72 28.05
CA LYS A 27 -12.10 -23.68 26.99
C LYS A 27 -12.97 -23.05 25.90
N VAL A 28 -13.99 -22.29 26.29
CA VAL A 28 -14.85 -21.56 25.34
C VAL A 28 -14.06 -20.50 24.59
N PHE A 29 -13.17 -19.76 25.28
CA PHE A 29 -12.29 -18.79 24.63
C PHE A 29 -11.34 -19.44 23.61
N LEU A 30 -10.72 -20.58 23.94
CA LEU A 30 -9.84 -21.29 22.99
C LEU A 30 -10.61 -21.88 21.80
N ILE A 31 -11.86 -22.30 21.99
CA ILE A 31 -12.71 -22.78 20.89
C ILE A 31 -13.11 -21.61 19.99
N ILE A 32 -13.49 -20.46 20.55
CA ILE A 32 -13.85 -19.26 19.77
C ILE A 32 -12.62 -18.67 19.08
N ALA A 33 -11.48 -18.58 19.76
CA ALA A 33 -10.22 -18.13 19.16
C ALA A 33 -9.72 -19.12 18.09
N GLY A 34 -9.83 -20.42 18.33
CA GLY A 34 -9.52 -21.46 17.36
C GLY A 34 -10.44 -21.42 16.15
N LEU A 35 -11.76 -21.22 16.33
CA LEU A 35 -12.72 -21.03 15.26
C LEU A 35 -12.50 -19.73 14.50
N ALA A 36 -12.15 -18.63 15.17
CA ALA A 36 -11.80 -17.37 14.51
C ALA A 36 -10.54 -17.53 13.66
N VAL A 37 -9.52 -18.24 14.16
CA VAL A 37 -8.31 -18.57 13.39
C VAL A 37 -8.58 -19.60 12.29
N LEU A 38 -9.57 -20.50 12.41
CA LEU A 38 -9.94 -21.44 11.34
C LEU A 38 -10.79 -20.77 10.25
N LEU A 39 -11.74 -19.91 10.65
CA LEU A 39 -12.59 -19.14 9.75
C LEU A 39 -11.79 -18.05 9.03
N CYS A 40 -10.86 -17.39 9.72
CA CYS A 40 -9.93 -16.46 9.09
C CYS A 40 -8.79 -17.20 8.40
N GLY A 41 -8.14 -18.19 9.00
CA GLY A 41 -6.95 -18.86 8.44
C GLY A 41 -7.22 -19.85 7.32
N GLY A 42 -8.35 -20.56 7.32
CA GLY A 42 -8.73 -21.47 6.24
C GLY A 42 -9.24 -20.76 4.99
N GLY A 43 -9.91 -19.61 5.17
CA GLY A 43 -10.35 -18.73 4.08
C GLY A 43 -9.28 -17.73 3.61
N PHE A 44 -8.38 -17.29 4.50
CA PHE A 44 -7.32 -16.35 4.12
C PHE A 44 -6.33 -16.95 3.16
N VAL A 45 -5.87 -18.21 3.31
CA VAL A 45 -4.80 -18.73 2.43
C VAL A 45 -5.24 -18.75 0.96
N ALA A 46 -6.52 -19.05 0.68
CA ALA A 46 -7.09 -18.98 -0.66
C ALA A 46 -7.29 -17.53 -1.15
N CYS A 47 -7.77 -16.63 -0.28
CA CYS A 47 -7.92 -15.21 -0.62
C CYS A 47 -6.57 -14.49 -0.80
N THR A 48 -5.55 -14.82 -0.01
CA THR A 48 -4.20 -14.23 -0.11
C THR A 48 -3.50 -14.68 -1.38
N ALA A 49 -3.72 -15.92 -1.84
CA ALA A 49 -3.17 -16.40 -3.11
C ALA A 49 -3.80 -15.67 -4.31
N LEU A 50 -5.12 -15.43 -4.28
CA LEU A 50 -5.83 -14.67 -5.32
C LEU A 50 -5.46 -13.18 -5.32
N VAL A 51 -5.40 -12.56 -4.14
CA VAL A 51 -4.97 -11.17 -3.99
C VAL A 51 -3.51 -10.98 -4.39
N GLY A 52 -2.62 -11.92 -4.01
CA GLY A 52 -1.22 -11.91 -4.42
C GLY A 52 -1.09 -11.98 -5.95
N LYS A 53 -1.78 -12.92 -6.59
CA LYS A 53 -1.75 -13.06 -8.05
C LYS A 53 -2.33 -11.85 -8.78
N ALA A 54 -3.44 -11.29 -8.29
CA ALA A 54 -4.02 -10.08 -8.86
C ALA A 54 -3.10 -8.85 -8.70
N ALA A 55 -2.43 -8.71 -7.55
CA ALA A 55 -1.45 -7.65 -7.32
C ALA A 55 -0.23 -7.82 -8.24
N ASP A 56 0.30 -9.04 -8.36
CA ASP A 56 1.41 -9.37 -9.26
C ASP A 56 1.09 -9.05 -10.73
N ASP A 57 -0.11 -9.42 -11.21
CA ASP A 57 -0.52 -9.17 -12.60
C ASP A 57 -0.69 -7.66 -12.86
N VAL A 58 -1.22 -6.91 -11.88
CA VAL A 58 -1.34 -5.44 -11.95
C VAL A 58 0.03 -4.76 -11.93
N SER A 59 0.95 -5.22 -11.08
CA SER A 59 2.33 -4.71 -11.06
C SER A 59 3.05 -4.96 -12.38
N LYS A 60 3.00 -6.20 -12.90
CA LYS A 60 3.60 -6.54 -14.20
C LYS A 60 3.03 -5.72 -15.35
N SER A 61 1.72 -5.47 -15.33
CA SER A 61 1.07 -4.64 -16.35
C SER A 61 1.55 -3.18 -16.29
N GLN A 62 1.66 -2.61 -15.09
CA GLN A 62 2.20 -1.27 -14.89
C GLN A 62 3.68 -1.17 -15.26
N ASP A 63 4.50 -2.15 -14.87
CA ASP A 63 5.92 -2.19 -15.21
C ASP A 63 6.13 -2.32 -16.73
N ALA A 64 5.31 -3.13 -17.40
CA ALA A 64 5.33 -3.25 -18.86
C ALA A 64 4.97 -1.93 -19.54
N LYS A 65 3.93 -1.23 -19.04
CA LYS A 65 3.56 0.10 -19.55
C LYS A 65 4.62 1.15 -19.25
N ALA A 66 5.27 1.11 -18.08
CA ALA A 66 6.35 2.02 -17.74
C ALA A 66 7.53 1.90 -18.71
N GLY A 67 7.83 0.68 -19.19
CA GLY A 67 8.84 0.45 -20.23
C GLY A 67 8.52 1.06 -21.60
N HIS A 68 7.29 1.54 -21.82
CA HIS A 68 6.90 2.23 -23.05
C HIS A 68 7.11 3.74 -23.00
N VAL A 69 7.34 4.30 -21.80
CA VAL A 69 7.31 5.75 -21.58
C VAL A 69 8.70 6.29 -21.36
N GLU A 70 9.01 7.40 -22.04
CA GLU A 70 10.28 8.10 -21.93
C GLU A 70 10.02 9.60 -21.82
N LEU A 71 10.72 10.27 -20.90
CA LEU A 71 10.69 11.73 -20.79
C LEU A 71 11.74 12.30 -21.75
N LYS A 72 11.32 13.06 -22.76
CA LYS A 72 12.19 13.62 -23.81
C LYS A 72 12.78 14.97 -23.45
N SER A 73 12.02 15.79 -22.72
CA SER A 73 12.43 17.14 -22.36
C SER A 73 11.94 17.50 -20.95
N CYS A 74 12.63 18.45 -20.34
CA CYS A 74 12.26 19.08 -19.07
C CYS A 74 12.75 20.52 -19.13
N GLU A 75 11.87 21.44 -19.49
CA GLU A 75 12.17 22.83 -19.81
C GLU A 75 11.74 23.75 -18.66
N ALA A 76 12.73 24.39 -18.04
CA ALA A 76 12.57 25.20 -16.83
C ALA A 76 12.45 26.70 -17.10
N GLU A 77 12.16 27.12 -18.34
CA GLU A 77 12.21 28.53 -18.74
C GLU A 77 11.30 29.42 -17.88
N SER A 78 10.16 28.89 -17.46
CA SER A 78 9.20 29.59 -16.60
C SER A 78 9.29 29.19 -15.13
N ALA A 79 10.30 28.41 -14.71
CA ALA A 79 10.38 27.90 -13.34
C ALA A 79 10.61 29.02 -12.31
N GLY A 80 11.24 30.12 -12.74
CA GLY A 80 11.49 31.31 -11.92
C GLY A 80 10.41 32.39 -11.99
N ASP A 81 9.34 32.20 -12.76
CA ASP A 81 8.30 33.21 -12.97
C ASP A 81 7.58 33.55 -11.65
N GLU A 82 7.29 34.83 -11.42
CA GLU A 82 6.68 35.30 -10.17
C GLU A 82 5.15 35.12 -10.13
N PHE A 83 4.51 34.96 -11.28
CA PHE A 83 3.06 34.83 -11.41
C PHE A 83 2.64 33.37 -11.58
N LEU A 84 3.35 32.62 -12.42
CA LEU A 84 3.05 31.23 -12.72
C LEU A 84 4.33 30.44 -13.00
N ALA A 85 5.04 30.11 -11.94
CA ALA A 85 6.18 29.20 -12.01
C ALA A 85 5.76 27.84 -12.59
N ASN A 86 6.32 27.45 -13.73
CA ASN A 86 6.00 26.19 -14.40
C ASN A 86 7.19 25.59 -15.14
N VAL A 87 7.10 24.28 -15.38
CA VAL A 87 8.06 23.50 -16.16
C VAL A 87 7.30 22.76 -17.25
N LYS A 88 7.74 22.90 -18.49
CA LYS A 88 7.21 22.11 -19.61
C LYS A 88 8.02 20.84 -19.77
N PHE A 89 7.38 19.79 -20.28
CA PHE A 89 8.06 18.52 -20.54
C PHE A 89 7.35 17.80 -21.67
N ASP A 90 8.08 16.99 -22.41
CA ASP A 90 7.52 16.11 -23.43
C ASP A 90 7.67 14.66 -22.99
N VAL A 91 6.59 13.90 -23.10
CA VAL A 91 6.55 12.46 -22.84
C VAL A 91 6.37 11.75 -24.18
N GLU A 92 7.31 10.88 -24.51
CA GLU A 92 7.15 9.91 -25.60
C GLU A 92 6.60 8.61 -25.04
N VAL A 93 5.57 8.08 -25.68
CA VAL A 93 5.05 6.74 -25.44
C VAL A 93 5.23 5.92 -26.70
N ASN A 94 5.94 4.79 -26.57
CA ASN A 94 6.11 3.79 -27.61
C ASN A 94 5.38 2.50 -27.20
N ASN A 95 4.14 2.33 -27.64
CA ASN A 95 3.35 1.17 -27.25
C ASN A 95 3.84 -0.09 -27.96
N THR A 96 4.68 -0.89 -27.30
CA THR A 96 5.17 -2.16 -27.86
C THR A 96 4.25 -3.36 -27.60
N SER A 97 3.11 -3.13 -26.94
CA SER A 97 2.12 -4.18 -26.70
C SER A 97 1.31 -4.51 -27.96
N LYS A 98 0.42 -5.49 -27.85
CA LYS A 98 -0.46 -5.96 -28.94
C LYS A 98 -1.81 -5.23 -28.98
N ASP A 99 -2.11 -4.43 -27.96
CA ASP A 99 -3.40 -3.76 -27.79
C ASP A 99 -3.25 -2.23 -27.80
N GLN A 100 -4.31 -1.54 -28.19
CA GLN A 100 -4.39 -0.10 -28.01
C GLN A 100 -4.42 0.23 -26.51
N ASN A 101 -3.63 1.22 -26.10
CA ASN A 101 -3.52 1.60 -24.70
C ASN A 101 -3.61 3.12 -24.53
N THR A 102 -4.18 3.52 -23.40
CA THR A 102 -4.05 4.85 -22.84
C THR A 102 -3.04 4.76 -21.69
N TYR A 103 -2.18 5.78 -21.62
CA TYR A 103 -1.11 5.89 -20.64
C TYR A 103 -1.36 7.11 -19.78
N LEU A 104 -1.46 6.92 -18.47
CA LEU A 104 -1.46 7.99 -17.49
C LEU A 104 -0.06 8.01 -16.88
N VAL A 105 0.65 9.10 -17.12
CA VAL A 105 2.06 9.27 -16.75
C VAL A 105 2.15 10.37 -15.70
N ASP A 106 2.39 9.97 -14.46
CA ASP A 106 2.61 10.90 -13.36
C ASP A 106 4.04 11.42 -13.45
N VAL A 107 4.18 12.73 -13.66
CA VAL A 107 5.47 13.42 -13.75
C VAL A 107 5.60 14.39 -12.60
N PHE A 108 6.77 14.42 -11.98
CA PHE A 108 7.10 15.37 -10.92
C PHE A 108 8.41 16.08 -11.20
N VAL A 109 8.51 17.29 -10.64
CA VAL A 109 9.70 18.14 -10.75
C VAL A 109 10.41 18.16 -9.41
N LEU A 110 11.73 17.98 -9.46
CA LEU A 110 12.65 18.17 -8.35
C LEU A 110 13.45 19.46 -8.55
N ASP A 111 13.70 20.18 -7.47
CA ASP A 111 14.70 21.24 -7.44
C ASP A 111 16.13 20.67 -7.32
N ALA A 112 17.14 21.54 -7.41
CA ALA A 112 18.55 21.17 -7.25
C ALA A 112 18.90 20.48 -5.91
N LYS A 113 18.05 20.61 -4.88
CA LYS A 113 18.21 19.95 -3.57
C LYS A 113 17.55 18.57 -3.53
N GLY A 114 16.87 18.16 -4.60
CA GLY A 114 16.08 16.93 -4.66
C GLY A 114 14.70 17.05 -4.01
N THR A 115 14.23 18.27 -3.74
CA THR A 115 12.89 18.51 -3.17
C THR A 115 11.85 18.45 -4.27
N ARG A 116 10.74 17.72 -4.06
CA ARG A 116 9.60 17.73 -4.99
C ARG A 116 8.89 19.08 -4.90
N VAL A 117 8.86 19.80 -6.02
CA VAL A 117 8.34 21.18 -6.15
C VAL A 117 7.11 21.29 -7.04
N GLY A 118 6.65 20.18 -7.61
CA GLY A 118 5.42 20.11 -8.39
C GLY A 118 5.21 18.71 -8.98
N ASN A 119 3.98 18.42 -9.38
CA ASN A 119 3.63 17.21 -10.12
C ASN A 119 2.40 17.45 -11.01
N THR A 120 2.26 16.63 -12.03
CA THR A 120 1.09 16.57 -12.90
C THR A 120 0.93 15.16 -13.45
N THR A 121 -0.21 14.90 -14.09
CA THR A 121 -0.44 13.66 -14.85
C THR A 121 -0.61 14.02 -16.32
N ALA A 122 0.29 13.52 -17.17
CA ALA A 122 0.14 13.56 -18.62
C ALA A 122 -0.67 12.35 -19.08
N ILE A 123 -1.59 12.55 -20.02
CA ILE A 123 -2.44 11.49 -20.54
C ILE A 123 -2.16 11.35 -22.03
N VAL A 124 -1.65 10.19 -22.43
CA VAL A 124 -1.42 9.85 -23.84
C VAL A 124 -2.40 8.74 -24.22
N SER A 125 -3.46 9.13 -24.90
CA SER A 125 -4.60 8.26 -25.22
C SER A 125 -4.45 7.56 -26.56
N ASP A 126 -5.14 6.42 -26.69
CA ASP A 126 -5.36 5.74 -27.97
C ASP A 126 -4.09 5.41 -28.75
N VAL A 127 -2.99 5.11 -28.05
CA VAL A 127 -1.72 4.75 -28.67
C VAL A 127 -1.83 3.31 -29.19
N ARG A 128 -1.82 3.15 -30.51
CA ARG A 128 -1.95 1.85 -31.17
C ARG A 128 -0.70 0.98 -30.99
N PRO A 129 -0.80 -0.35 -31.21
CA PRO A 129 0.36 -1.23 -31.25
C PRO A 129 1.44 -0.75 -32.22
N GLY A 130 2.68 -0.64 -31.74
CA GLY A 130 3.85 -0.16 -32.49
C GLY A 130 3.87 1.34 -32.77
N GLN A 131 2.88 2.11 -32.28
CA GLN A 131 2.83 3.55 -32.46
C GLN A 131 3.68 4.27 -31.41
N LYS A 132 4.38 5.30 -31.87
CA LYS A 132 4.96 6.34 -31.03
C LYS A 132 4.05 7.56 -30.99
N ALA A 133 3.79 8.07 -29.80
CA ALA A 133 3.07 9.31 -29.57
C ALA A 133 3.91 10.19 -28.64
N VAL A 134 3.93 11.49 -28.90
CA VAL A 134 4.61 12.47 -28.06
C VAL A 134 3.56 13.46 -27.58
N GLU A 135 3.50 13.68 -26.27
CA GLU A 135 2.57 14.60 -25.65
C GLU A 135 3.35 15.63 -24.82
N GLN A 136 3.00 16.91 -24.99
CA GLN A 136 3.56 17.98 -24.20
C GLN A 136 2.71 18.21 -22.96
N GLY A 137 3.35 18.20 -21.80
CA GLY A 137 2.74 18.51 -20.51
C GLY A 137 3.36 19.75 -19.86
N MET A 138 2.68 20.23 -18.83
CA MET A 138 3.15 21.31 -17.97
C MET A 138 2.93 20.96 -16.51
N VAL A 139 3.97 21.17 -15.69
CA VAL A 139 3.88 21.12 -14.24
C VAL A 139 3.86 22.53 -13.71
N VAL A 140 2.78 22.90 -13.01
CA VAL A 140 2.75 24.12 -12.21
C VAL A 140 3.52 23.84 -10.92
N LEU A 141 4.48 24.71 -10.59
CA LEU A 141 5.31 24.57 -9.41
C LEU A 141 4.61 25.18 -8.19
N SER A 142 4.77 24.55 -7.03
CA SER A 142 4.26 25.07 -5.76
C SER A 142 5.02 26.31 -5.28
N GLN A 143 6.22 26.53 -5.80
CA GLN A 143 7.08 27.66 -5.51
C GLN A 143 7.99 27.93 -6.71
N LYS A 144 8.42 29.19 -6.88
CA LYS A 144 9.42 29.52 -7.88
C LYS A 144 10.74 28.82 -7.56
N VAL A 145 11.39 28.29 -8.61
CA VAL A 145 12.69 27.65 -8.51
C VAL A 145 13.69 28.46 -9.32
N THR A 146 14.80 28.81 -8.68
CA THR A 146 15.92 29.51 -9.32
C THR A 146 17.10 28.55 -9.35
N GLY A 147 17.41 28.03 -10.55
CA GLY A 147 18.44 27.02 -10.75
C GLY A 147 17.92 25.78 -11.46
N ASP A 148 18.73 24.72 -11.44
CA ASP A 148 18.45 23.48 -12.14
C ASP A 148 17.21 22.77 -11.58
N VAL A 149 16.44 22.17 -12.49
CA VAL A 149 15.31 21.31 -12.18
C VAL A 149 15.48 19.96 -12.86
N SER A 150 14.86 18.94 -12.31
CA SER A 150 14.83 17.61 -12.90
C SER A 150 13.41 17.07 -12.91
N CYS A 151 12.92 16.69 -14.09
CA CYS A 151 11.65 15.99 -14.24
C CYS A 151 11.87 14.49 -14.12
N LYS A 152 10.96 13.80 -13.42
CA LYS A 152 10.97 12.35 -13.26
C LYS A 152 9.56 11.80 -13.41
N ILE A 153 9.48 10.60 -13.96
CA ILE A 153 8.24 9.81 -14.00
C ILE A 153 8.12 9.09 -12.65
N ASP A 154 6.99 9.24 -11.97
CA ASP A 154 6.65 8.56 -10.71
C ASP A 154 5.99 7.21 -11.00
N LYS A 155 4.91 7.26 -11.80
CA LYS A 155 4.04 6.14 -12.06
C LYS A 155 3.51 6.19 -13.48
N VAL A 156 3.34 5.01 -14.08
CA VAL A 156 2.67 4.82 -15.36
C VAL A 156 1.55 3.78 -15.19
N SER A 157 0.37 4.07 -15.73
CA SER A 157 -0.77 3.15 -15.74
C SER A 157 -1.54 3.13 -17.05
#